data_AF-A0A1I6HNW1-F1
#
_entry.id   AF-A0A1I6HNW1-F1
#
_cell.length_a   1.000
_cell.length_b   1.000
_cell.length_c   1.000
_cell.angle_alpha   90.00
_cell.angle_beta   90.00
_cell.angle_gamma   90.00
#
_symmetry.space_group_name_H-M   'P 1'
#
loop_
_entity.id
_entity.type
_entity.pdbx_description
1 polymer ?
#
loop_
_entity_poly.entity_id
_entity_poly.type
_entity_poly.pdbx_seq_one_letter_code
_entity_poly.pdbx_strand_id
1 'polypeptide(L)'
;MTTQASLESTSNEELIEHILTRFHDTHREQLPELIQLSERVERVHGGHPDCPAGLSAHLRNVSEELETHMAKEEKILFPMITRGMGAMAAGPVSVMRSEHEEHSAALERLHTLTNGLTLPEGACRSWQRLYSGLTAFCDDLREHIQLENGLLFSRIDGQS
;
A
#
# COMPACT_ATOMS: atom_id res chain seq x y z
N MET A 1 -4.31 -10.23 18.06
CA MET A 1 -5.21 -9.45 17.19
C MET A 1 -5.54 -8.17 17.93
N THR A 2 -4.88 -7.07 17.56
CA THR A 2 -5.12 -5.74 18.15
C THR A 2 -6.39 -5.19 17.49
N THR A 3 -7.39 -4.78 18.27
CA THR A 3 -8.64 -4.20 17.74
C THR A 3 -8.44 -2.72 17.41
N GLN A 4 -9.23 -2.18 16.48
CA GLN A 4 -9.19 -0.75 16.09
C GLN A 4 -9.34 0.20 17.31
N ALA A 5 -10.23 -0.12 18.25
CA ALA A 5 -10.39 0.61 19.51
C ALA A 5 -9.16 0.53 20.43
N SER A 6 -8.31 -0.50 20.29
CA SER A 6 -7.06 -0.58 21.05
C SER A 6 -6.01 0.40 20.50
N LEU A 7 -5.97 0.60 19.18
CA LEU A 7 -4.96 1.44 18.50
C LEU A 7 -5.16 2.94 18.78
N GLU A 8 -6.41 3.39 18.95
CA GLU A 8 -6.72 4.80 19.26
C GLU A 8 -6.10 5.27 20.59
N SER A 9 -5.85 4.35 21.53
CA SER A 9 -5.25 4.62 22.83
C SER A 9 -3.74 4.41 22.90
N THR A 10 -3.15 3.88 21.82
CA THR A 10 -1.73 3.50 21.72
C THR A 10 -0.83 4.73 21.49
N SER A 11 0.41 4.69 22.00
CA SER A 11 1.40 5.75 21.77
C SER A 11 1.78 5.87 20.29
N ASN A 12 2.39 6.99 19.89
CA ASN A 12 2.84 7.14 18.50
C ASN A 12 3.98 6.17 18.18
N GLU A 13 4.86 5.88 19.15
CA GLU A 13 5.93 4.90 19.01
C GLU A 13 5.39 3.51 18.71
N GLU A 14 4.42 3.04 19.50
CA GLU A 14 3.80 1.73 19.29
C GLU A 14 2.97 1.68 17.99
N LEU A 15 2.32 2.78 17.60
CA LEU A 15 1.58 2.87 16.35
C LEU A 15 2.52 2.81 15.14
N ILE A 16 3.64 3.53 15.19
CA ILE A 16 4.69 3.48 14.17
C ILE A 16 5.27 2.07 14.06
N GLU A 17 5.62 1.43 15.18
CA GLU A 17 6.11 0.05 15.17
C GLU A 17 5.09 -0.91 14.54
N HIS A 18 3.81 -0.72 14.83
CA HIS A 18 2.75 -1.47 14.17
C HIS A 18 2.73 -1.23 12.66
N ILE A 19 2.81 0.03 12.21
CA ILE A 19 2.81 0.38 10.78
C ILE A 19 3.97 -0.28 10.05
N LEU A 20 5.18 -0.18 10.62
CA LEU A 20 6.39 -0.78 10.05
C LEU A 20 6.25 -2.29 9.87
N THR A 21 5.88 -2.99 10.95
CA THR A 21 5.86 -4.45 10.96
C THR A 21 4.64 -5.06 10.25
N ARG A 22 3.47 -4.43 10.36
CA ARG A 22 2.22 -4.94 9.79
C ARG A 22 2.03 -4.53 8.33
N PHE A 23 2.51 -3.36 7.92
CA PHE A 23 2.28 -2.84 6.58
C PHE A 23 3.56 -2.72 5.78
N HIS A 24 4.58 -1.97 6.23
CA HIS A 24 5.77 -1.73 5.40
C HIS A 24 6.51 -3.02 5.04
N ASP A 25 6.81 -3.85 6.04
CA ASP A 25 7.45 -5.16 5.82
C ASP A 25 6.58 -6.06 4.94
N THR A 26 5.26 -6.05 5.17
CA THR A 26 4.31 -6.85 4.39
C THR A 26 4.26 -6.41 2.93
N HIS A 27 4.26 -5.11 2.63
CA HIS A 27 4.27 -4.60 1.26
C HIS A 27 5.56 -4.96 0.51
N ARG A 28 6.71 -4.91 1.20
CA ARG A 28 8.01 -5.33 0.67
C ARG A 28 8.06 -6.82 0.32
N GLU A 29 7.29 -7.65 1.01
CA GLU A 29 7.13 -9.07 0.67
C GLU A 29 6.12 -9.29 -0.46
N GLN A 30 4.97 -8.59 -0.42
CA GLN A 30 3.87 -8.74 -1.37
C GLN A 30 4.25 -8.34 -2.80
N LEU A 31 4.78 -7.13 -2.98
CA LEU A 31 4.96 -6.53 -4.31
C LEU A 31 5.90 -7.35 -5.23
N PRO A 32 7.07 -7.83 -4.77
CA PRO A 32 7.94 -8.67 -5.61
C PRO A 32 7.27 -9.96 -6.07
N GLU A 33 6.43 -10.59 -5.24
CA GLU A 33 5.67 -11.78 -5.63
C GLU A 33 4.61 -11.44 -6.68
N LEU A 34 3.85 -10.37 -6.45
CA LEU A 34 2.77 -9.93 -7.33
C LEU A 34 3.29 -9.53 -8.72
N ILE A 35 4.44 -8.86 -8.78
CA ILE A 35 5.12 -8.53 -10.04
C ILE A 35 5.45 -9.81 -10.80
N GLN A 36 6.09 -10.80 -10.16
CA GLN A 36 6.46 -12.07 -10.81
C GLN A 36 5.24 -12.86 -11.29
N LEU A 37 4.16 -12.88 -10.51
CA LEU A 37 2.91 -13.54 -10.89
C LEU A 37 2.25 -12.81 -12.08
N SER A 38 2.24 -11.48 -12.06
CA SER A 38 1.70 -10.66 -13.15
C SER A 38 2.46 -10.88 -14.45
N GLU A 39 3.79 -10.86 -14.43
CA GLU A 39 4.62 -11.16 -15.60
C GLU A 39 4.33 -12.54 -16.17
N ARG A 40 4.16 -13.55 -15.30
CA ARG A 40 3.83 -14.91 -15.73
C ARG A 40 2.46 -14.94 -16.40
N VAL A 41 1.46 -14.28 -15.82
CA VAL A 41 0.11 -14.21 -16.39
C VAL A 41 0.14 -13.50 -17.73
N GLU A 42 0.74 -12.33 -17.84
CA GLU A 42 0.87 -11.57 -19.09
C GLU A 42 1.59 -12.39 -20.17
N ARG A 43 2.69 -13.06 -19.81
CA ARG A 43 3.46 -13.87 -20.77
C ARG A 43 2.70 -15.08 -21.28
N VAL A 44 1.96 -15.78 -20.41
CA VAL A 44 1.24 -17.02 -20.77
C VAL A 44 -0.10 -16.71 -21.44
N HIS A 45 -0.76 -15.64 -21.03
CA HIS A 45 -2.12 -15.30 -21.44
C HIS A 45 -2.23 -14.03 -22.29
N GLY A 46 -1.13 -13.46 -22.78
CA GLY A 46 -1.16 -12.19 -23.55
C GLY A 46 -2.04 -12.17 -24.80
N GLY A 47 -2.45 -13.34 -25.32
CA GLY A 47 -3.44 -13.45 -26.40
C GLY A 47 -4.90 -13.59 -25.94
N HIS A 48 -5.14 -13.69 -24.64
CA HIS A 48 -6.47 -13.79 -24.04
C HIS A 48 -7.07 -12.38 -23.89
N PRO A 49 -8.35 -12.17 -24.25
CA PRO A 49 -8.98 -10.84 -24.19
C PRO A 49 -8.96 -10.24 -22.79
N ASP A 50 -9.15 -11.06 -21.75
CA ASP A 50 -9.15 -10.61 -20.35
C ASP A 50 -7.76 -10.53 -19.72
N CYS A 51 -6.68 -10.73 -20.49
CA CYS A 51 -5.33 -10.62 -19.94
C CYS A 51 -5.10 -9.21 -19.36
N PRO A 52 -4.60 -9.08 -18.11
CA PRO A 52 -4.37 -7.79 -17.48
C PRO A 52 -3.08 -7.15 -18.03
N ALA A 53 -3.06 -6.82 -19.31
CA ALA A 53 -1.89 -6.34 -20.02
C ALA A 53 -1.39 -5.00 -19.43
N GLY A 54 -0.12 -4.97 -19.03
CA GLY A 54 0.51 -3.78 -18.46
C GLY A 54 0.43 -3.71 -16.92
N LEU A 55 -0.23 -4.67 -16.28
CA LEU A 55 -0.25 -4.80 -14.83
C LEU A 55 1.16 -4.98 -14.25
N SER A 56 2.03 -5.75 -14.91
CA SER A 56 3.38 -6.01 -14.40
C SER A 56 4.24 -4.74 -14.35
N ALA A 57 4.10 -3.88 -15.37
CA ALA A 57 4.75 -2.58 -15.43
C ALA A 57 4.15 -1.60 -14.41
N HIS A 58 2.83 -1.60 -14.25
CA HIS A 58 2.15 -0.78 -13.24
C HIS A 58 2.58 -1.16 -11.82
N LEU A 59 2.66 -2.45 -11.49
CA LEU A 59 3.09 -2.93 -10.17
C LEU A 59 4.55 -2.59 -9.86
N ARG A 60 5.44 -2.58 -10.86
CA ARG A 60 6.82 -2.09 -10.68
C ARG A 60 6.84 -0.62 -10.27
N ASN A 61 6.12 0.23 -10.98
CA ASN A 61 6.03 1.64 -10.65
C ASN A 61 5.45 1.83 -9.24
N VAL A 62 4.37 1.12 -8.89
CA VAL A 62 3.81 1.13 -7.53
C VAL A 62 4.85 0.73 -6.50
N SER A 63 5.64 -0.30 -6.77
CA SER A 63 6.68 -0.76 -5.85
C SER A 63 7.79 0.26 -5.64
N GLU A 64 8.23 0.95 -6.68
CA GLU A 64 9.29 1.97 -6.59
C GLU A 64 8.81 3.22 -5.84
N GLU A 65 7.60 3.69 -6.15
CA GLU A 65 6.98 4.84 -5.49
C GLU A 65 6.69 4.54 -4.01
N LEU A 66 6.09 3.38 -3.71
CA LEU A 66 5.76 3.00 -2.33
C LEU A 66 7.03 2.78 -1.50
N GLU A 67 8.09 2.17 -2.03
CA GLU A 67 9.36 2.04 -1.30
C GLU A 67 9.99 3.41 -1.02
N THR A 68 9.94 4.32 -2.01
CA THR A 68 10.44 5.69 -1.84
C THR A 68 9.66 6.46 -0.79
N HIS A 69 8.34 6.30 -0.78
CA HIS A 69 7.42 6.82 0.21
C HIS A 69 7.73 6.30 1.62
N MET A 70 7.67 4.98 1.83
CA MET A 70 7.96 4.34 3.12
C MET A 70 9.36 4.69 3.65
N ALA A 71 10.35 4.81 2.76
CA ALA A 71 11.70 5.22 3.16
C ALA A 71 11.78 6.67 3.67
N LYS A 72 10.95 7.59 3.15
CA LYS A 72 10.85 8.97 3.68
C LYS A 72 10.25 8.95 5.08
N GLU A 73 9.27 8.09 5.30
CA GLU A 73 8.62 7.96 6.60
C GLU A 73 9.58 7.38 7.64
N GLU A 74 10.16 6.21 7.34
CA GLU A 74 11.08 5.49 8.21
C GLU A 74 12.32 6.31 8.60
N LYS A 75 12.90 7.04 7.64
CA LYS A 75 14.18 7.74 7.85
C LYS A 75 14.01 9.14 8.39
N ILE A 76 12.87 9.78 8.12
CA ILE A 76 12.66 11.20 8.43
C ILE A 76 11.43 11.40 9.30
N LEU A 77 10.23 11.10 8.79
CA LEU A 77 8.98 11.49 9.47
C LEU A 77 8.79 10.77 10.81
N PHE A 78 8.90 9.45 10.85
CA PHE A 78 8.71 8.66 12.07
C PHE A 78 9.75 9.01 13.16
N PRO A 79 11.06 9.16 12.85
CA PRO A 79 12.02 9.69 13.82
C PRO A 79 11.69 11.11 14.30
N MET A 80 11.11 11.97 13.47
CA MET A 80 10.67 13.30 13.90
C MET A 80 9.51 13.22 14.89
N ILE A 81 8.53 12.36 14.61
CA ILE A 81 7.35 12.16 15.47
C ILE A 81 7.77 11.61 16.84
N THR A 82 8.58 10.55 16.88
CA THR A 82 9.03 9.91 18.14
C THR A 82 9.96 10.77 18.99
N ARG A 83 10.61 11.77 18.39
CA ARG A 83 11.40 12.78 19.13
C ARG A 83 10.57 13.96 19.64
N GLY A 84 9.24 13.91 19.50
CA GLY A 84 8.33 14.97 19.94
C GLY A 84 8.40 16.23 19.07
N MET A 85 8.93 16.15 17.84
CA MET A 85 9.03 17.29 16.92
C MET A 85 7.75 17.46 16.07
N GLY A 86 6.59 17.07 16.60
CA GLY A 86 5.31 17.06 15.87
C GLY A 86 4.93 18.41 15.24
N ALA A 87 5.21 19.52 15.92
CA ALA A 87 4.94 20.86 15.39
C ALA A 87 5.74 21.19 14.11
N MET A 88 6.89 20.55 13.89
CA MET A 88 7.68 20.68 12.66
C MET A 88 7.35 19.62 11.61
N ALA A 89 6.55 18.60 11.96
CA ALA A 89 6.20 17.49 11.09
C ALA A 89 4.98 17.79 10.20
N ALA A 90 4.23 18.88 10.41
CA ALA A 90 3.05 19.24 9.62
C ALA A 90 3.35 19.39 8.10
N GLY A 91 4.49 19.99 7.75
CA GLY A 91 4.92 20.10 6.35
C GLY A 91 5.18 18.73 5.71
N PRO A 92 6.07 17.89 6.28
CA PRO A 92 6.26 16.51 5.85
C PRO A 92 4.97 15.67 5.76
N VAL A 93 4.08 15.77 6.76
CA VAL A 93 2.78 15.08 6.76
C VAL A 93 1.93 15.49 5.56
N SER A 94 1.90 16.78 5.21
CA SER A 94 1.16 17.24 4.03
C SER A 94 1.69 16.63 2.73
N VAL A 95 3.00 16.37 2.63
CA VAL A 95 3.60 15.69 1.47
C VAL A 95 3.19 14.23 1.45
N MET A 96 3.25 13.52 2.60
CA MET A 96 2.83 12.10 2.67
C MET A 96 1.35 11.93 2.33
N ARG A 97 0.47 12.83 2.80
CA ARG A 97 -0.96 12.82 2.41
C ARG A 97 -1.16 12.98 0.89
N SER A 98 -0.38 13.84 0.24
CA SER A 98 -0.43 13.98 -1.23
C SER A 98 0.02 12.70 -1.93
N GLU A 99 1.09 12.06 -1.44
CA GLU A 99 1.57 10.78 -1.99
C GLU A 99 0.55 9.65 -1.75
N HIS A 100 -0.20 9.67 -0.65
CA HIS A 100 -1.31 8.74 -0.40
C HIS A 100 -2.46 8.88 -1.39
N GLU A 101 -2.76 10.09 -1.86
CA GLU A 101 -3.73 10.29 -2.95
C GLU A 101 -3.23 9.66 -4.26
N GLU A 102 -1.93 9.79 -4.55
CA GLU A 102 -1.30 9.17 -5.71
C GLU A 102 -1.31 7.63 -5.62
N HIS A 103 -1.02 7.07 -4.45
CA HIS A 103 -1.13 5.63 -4.19
C HIS A 103 -2.57 5.14 -4.33
N SER A 104 -3.54 5.89 -3.84
CA SER A 104 -4.97 5.59 -4.02
C SER A 104 -5.35 5.55 -5.50
N ALA A 105 -4.91 6.54 -6.29
CA ALA A 105 -5.12 6.55 -7.73
C ALA A 105 -4.42 5.38 -8.46
N ALA A 106 -3.28 4.93 -7.95
CA ALA A 106 -2.59 3.75 -8.47
C ALA A 106 -3.37 2.46 -8.20
N LEU A 107 -4.04 2.33 -7.06
CA LEU A 107 -4.95 1.21 -6.79
C LEU A 107 -6.16 1.21 -7.73
N GLU A 108 -6.74 2.37 -8.03
CA GLU A 108 -7.84 2.47 -9.01
C GLU A 108 -7.41 2.06 -10.43
N ARG A 109 -6.18 2.42 -10.84
CA ARG A 109 -5.60 1.91 -12.09
C ARG A 109 -5.42 0.40 -12.08
N LEU A 110 -4.96 -0.17 -10.97
CA LEU A 110 -4.83 -1.63 -10.80
C LEU A 110 -6.20 -2.31 -10.95
N HIS A 111 -7.25 -1.78 -10.32
CA HIS A 111 -8.62 -2.27 -10.50
C HIS A 111 -9.06 -2.21 -11.96
N THR A 112 -8.77 -1.10 -12.66
CA THR A 112 -9.10 -0.97 -14.09
C THR A 112 -8.39 -2.04 -14.94
N LEU A 113 -7.08 -2.25 -14.74
CA LEU A 113 -6.29 -3.23 -15.48
C LEU A 113 -6.72 -4.68 -15.24
N THR A 114 -7.41 -4.93 -14.12
CA THR A 114 -7.83 -6.26 -13.68
C THR A 114 -9.33 -6.48 -13.76
N ASN A 115 -10.07 -5.56 -14.40
CA ASN A 115 -11.53 -5.59 -14.46
C ASN A 115 -12.16 -5.73 -13.05
N GLY A 116 -11.70 -4.90 -12.12
CA GLY A 116 -12.12 -4.93 -10.71
C GLY A 116 -11.70 -6.19 -9.98
N LEU A 117 -10.52 -6.75 -10.29
CA LEU A 117 -10.05 -8.04 -9.77
C LEU A 117 -11.02 -9.20 -10.06
N THR A 118 -11.74 -9.14 -11.18
CA THR A 118 -12.66 -10.19 -11.61
C THR A 118 -11.92 -11.21 -12.48
N LEU A 119 -11.85 -12.46 -12.02
CA LEU A 119 -11.20 -13.53 -12.78
C LEU A 119 -12.04 -13.95 -14.01
N PRO A 120 -11.40 -14.20 -15.17
CA PRO A 120 -12.09 -14.81 -16.30
C PRO A 120 -12.46 -16.27 -16.03
N GLU A 121 -13.43 -16.79 -16.77
CA GLU A 121 -13.80 -18.20 -16.70
C GLU A 121 -12.60 -19.10 -17.05
N GLY A 122 -12.37 -20.12 -16.22
CA GLY A 122 -11.24 -21.04 -16.43
C GLY A 122 -9.86 -20.47 -16.12
N ALA A 123 -9.77 -19.32 -15.42
CA ALA A 123 -8.50 -18.74 -15.00
C ALA A 123 -7.59 -19.78 -14.32
N CYS A 124 -6.31 -19.83 -14.74
CA CYS A 124 -5.36 -20.78 -14.19
C CYS A 124 -5.01 -20.44 -12.73
N ARG A 125 -4.44 -21.42 -12.00
CA ARG A 125 -4.07 -21.24 -10.59
C ARG A 125 -3.13 -20.05 -10.33
N SER A 126 -2.23 -19.72 -11.26
CA SER A 126 -1.34 -18.56 -11.11
C SER A 126 -2.09 -17.24 -11.18
N TRP A 127 -3.11 -17.16 -12.04
CA TRP A 127 -3.95 -15.97 -12.17
C TRP A 127 -4.86 -15.81 -10.94
N GLN A 128 -5.44 -16.91 -10.47
CA GLN A 128 -6.21 -16.93 -9.22
C GLN A 128 -5.36 -16.46 -8.02
N ARG A 129 -4.13 -16.97 -7.89
CA ARG A 129 -3.20 -16.55 -6.86
C ARG A 129 -2.82 -15.07 -7.00
N LEU A 130 -2.56 -14.60 -8.22
CA LEU A 130 -2.28 -13.19 -8.48
C LEU A 130 -3.42 -12.32 -7.97
N TYR A 131 -4.66 -12.59 -8.38
CA TYR A 131 -5.79 -11.72 -8.01
C TYR A 131 -6.11 -11.79 -6.52
N SER A 132 -5.99 -12.96 -5.89
CA SER A 132 -6.11 -13.08 -4.43
C SER A 132 -5.05 -12.23 -3.70
N GLY A 133 -3.79 -12.28 -4.16
CA GLY A 133 -2.71 -11.48 -3.60
C GLY A 133 -2.87 -9.98 -3.86
N LEU A 134 -3.38 -9.58 -5.03
CA LEU A 134 -3.68 -8.19 -5.34
C LEU A 134 -4.81 -7.65 -4.44
N THR A 135 -5.84 -8.45 -4.19
CA THR A 135 -6.91 -8.09 -3.23
C THR A 135 -6.31 -7.82 -1.85
N ALA A 136 -5.50 -8.76 -1.34
CA ALA A 136 -4.84 -8.60 -0.04
C ALA A 136 -3.95 -7.35 0.01
N PHE A 137 -3.13 -7.11 -1.01
CA PHE A 137 -2.30 -5.91 -1.10
C PHE A 137 -3.13 -4.62 -1.14
N CYS A 138 -4.21 -4.58 -1.93
CA CYS A 138 -5.08 -3.41 -2.01
C CYS A 138 -5.75 -3.11 -0.67
N ASP A 139 -6.20 -4.14 0.04
CA ASP A 139 -6.84 -3.99 1.34
C ASP A 139 -5.84 -3.55 2.41
N ASP A 140 -4.65 -4.17 2.43
CA ASP A 140 -3.56 -3.78 3.33
C ASP A 140 -3.11 -2.33 3.10
N LEU A 141 -2.92 -1.91 1.83
CA LEU A 141 -2.46 -0.54 1.54
C LEU A 141 -3.53 0.50 1.89
N ARG A 142 -4.82 0.18 1.73
CA ARG A 142 -5.90 1.08 2.17
C ARG A 142 -5.96 1.18 3.69
N GLU A 143 -5.85 0.05 4.39
CA GLU A 143 -5.83 0.02 5.85
C GLU A 143 -4.63 0.81 6.39
N HIS A 144 -3.46 0.61 5.79
CA HIS A 144 -2.24 1.34 6.07
C HIS A 144 -2.43 2.86 5.95
N ILE A 145 -2.82 3.34 4.76
CA ILE A 145 -3.02 4.77 4.49
C ILE A 145 -4.08 5.35 5.42
N GLN A 146 -5.16 4.62 5.71
CA GLN A 146 -6.21 5.08 6.63
C GLN A 146 -5.69 5.20 8.07
N LEU A 147 -4.87 4.26 8.52
CA LEU A 147 -4.29 4.31 9.86
C LEU A 147 -3.36 5.51 10.01
N GLU A 148 -2.54 5.78 9.00
CA GLU A 148 -1.67 6.95 9.00
C GLU A 148 -2.45 8.25 8.91
N ASN A 149 -3.28 8.40 7.89
CA ASN A 149 -4.03 9.62 7.65
C ASN A 149 -5.04 9.93 8.76
N GLY A 150 -5.75 8.90 9.23
CA GLY A 150 -6.88 9.04 10.14
C GLY A 150 -6.48 9.05 11.61
N LEU A 151 -5.33 8.45 11.97
CA LEU A 151 -4.89 8.37 13.37
C LEU A 151 -3.52 9.00 13.59
N LEU A 152 -2.46 8.50 12.95
CA LEU A 152 -1.10 8.97 13.25
C LEU A 152 -0.93 10.45 12.88
N PHE A 153 -1.26 10.83 11.65
CA PHE A 153 -1.09 12.18 11.13
C PHE A 153 -2.08 13.16 11.73
N SER A 154 -3.32 12.75 11.97
CA SER A 154 -4.33 13.55 12.68
C SER A 154 -3.86 14.01 14.07
N ARG A 155 -3.08 13.17 14.77
CA ARG A 155 -2.47 13.55 16.07
C ARG A 155 -1.37 14.60 15.93
N ILE A 156 -0.81 14.79 14.73
CA ILE A 156 0.28 15.73 14.45
C ILE A 156 -0.25 17.07 13.96
N ASP A 157 -1.15 17.06 12.97
CA ASP A 157 -1.64 18.27 12.29
C ASP A 157 -3.05 18.69 12.70
N GLY A 158 -3.79 17.84 13.43
CA GLY A 158 -5.16 18.08 13.86
C GLY A 158 -6.20 17.98 12.75
N GLN A 159 -5.84 17.47 11.56
CA GLN A 159 -6.76 17.28 10.43
C GLN A 159 -7.34 15.87 10.46
N SER A 160 -8.66 15.74 10.27
CA SER A 160 -9.39 14.47 10.20
C SER A 160 -9.86 14.19 8.78
#